data_AF-A0AAJ2LHA6-F1
#
_entry.id   AF-A0AAJ2LHA6-F1
#
_cell.length_a   1.000
_cell.length_b   1.000
_cell.length_c   1.000
_cell.angle_alpha   90.00
_cell.angle_beta   90.00
_cell.angle_gamma   90.00
#
_symmetry.space_group_name_H-M   'P 1'
#
loop_
_entity.id
_entity.type
_entity.pdbx_description
1 polymer ?
#
loop_
_entity_poly.entity_id
_entity_poly.type
_entity_poly.pdbx_seq_one_letter_code
_entity_poly.pdbx_strand_id
1 'polypeptide(L)' 'MRLDPALYAAVERMAAADLRSVNAEFECLLREALAKRGVKLAAPNPPRRGRPPKGEDREDA' A
#
# COMPACT_ATOMS: atom_id res chain seq x y z
N MET A 1 -2.93 -3.38 12.27
CA MET A 1 -2.39 -4.54 11.52
C MET A 1 -1.53 -5.35 12.47
N ARG A 2 -1.72 -6.68 12.57
CA ARG A 2 -0.84 -7.54 13.37
C ARG A 2 0.23 -8.10 12.45
N LEU A 3 1.46 -7.61 12.58
CA LEU A 3 2.63 -8.02 11.80
C LEU A 3 3.77 -8.36 12.77
N ASP A 4 4.55 -9.38 12.44
CA ASP A 4 5.80 -9.67 13.16
C ASP A 4 6.72 -8.43 13.13
N PRO A 5 7.21 -7.93 14.28
CA PRO A 5 8.13 -6.80 14.33
C PRO A 5 9.40 -7.01 13.48
N ALA A 6 9.92 -8.23 13.39
CA ALA A 6 11.11 -8.51 12.58
C ALA A 6 10.84 -8.37 11.08
N LEU A 7 9.64 -8.77 10.64
CA LEU A 7 9.19 -8.61 9.26
C LEU A 7 8.96 -7.13 8.94
N TYR A 8 8.34 -6.37 9.85
CA TYR A 8 8.18 -4.93 9.68
C TYR A 8 9.53 -4.22 9.50
N ALA A 9 10.49 -4.51 10.37
CA ALA A 9 11.82 -3.93 10.29
C ALA A 9 12.56 -4.29 9.00
N ALA A 10 12.35 -5.48 8.45
CA ALA A 10 12.90 -5.86 7.14
C ALA A 10 12.30 -5.01 6.01
N VAL A 11 10.97 -4.82 6.01
CA VAL A 11 10.28 -3.97 5.02
C VAL A 11 10.70 -2.51 5.15
N GLU A 12 10.86 -1.99 6.37
CA GLU A 12 11.35 -0.62 6.59
C GLU A 12 12.73 -0.40 5.95
N ARG A 13 13.66 -1.36 6.10
CA ARG A 13 14.99 -1.26 5.47
C ARG A 13 14.92 -1.29 3.95
N MET A 14 14.06 -2.14 3.38
CA MET A 14 13.86 -2.19 1.93
C MET A 14 13.26 -0.88 1.41
N ALA A 15 12.22 -0.37 2.07
CA ALA A 15 11.59 0.91 1.72
C ALA A 15 12.59 2.07 1.75
N ALA A 16 13.47 2.11 2.75
CA ALA A 16 14.52 3.12 2.85
C ALA A 16 15.54 3.03 1.70
N ALA A 17 15.94 1.81 1.32
CA ALA A 17 16.84 1.59 0.18
C ALA A 17 16.21 2.02 -1.15
N ASP A 18 14.89 1.82 -1.30
CA ASP A 18 14.14 2.10 -2.52
C ASP A 18 13.56 3.52 -2.59
N LEU A 19 13.85 4.38 -1.58
CA LEU A 19 13.33 5.74 -1.45
C LEU A 19 11.79 5.81 -1.50
N ARG A 20 11.12 4.81 -0.91
CA ARG A 20 9.65 4.71 -0.83
C ARG A 20 9.18 4.89 0.60
N SER A 21 7.90 5.23 0.76
CA SER A 21 7.25 5.04 2.05
C SER A 21 7.11 3.54 2.32
N VAL A 22 7.09 3.16 3.59
CA VAL A 22 6.87 1.77 4.01
C VAL A 22 5.57 1.21 3.43
N ASN A 23 4.53 2.04 3.33
CA ASN A 23 3.25 1.62 2.79
C ASN A 23 3.30 1.37 1.26
N ALA A 24 4.06 2.20 0.52
CA ALA A 24 4.29 1.97 -0.90
C ALA A 24 5.12 0.69 -1.14
N GLU A 25 6.09 0.41 -0.28
CA GLU A 25 6.86 -0.84 -0.33
C GLU A 25 5.97 -2.07 -0.11
N PHE A 26 5.11 -2.03 0.91
CA PHE A 26 4.10 -3.08 1.13
C PHE A 26 3.21 -3.28 -0.09
N GLU A 27 2.74 -2.20 -0.72
CA GLU A 27 1.90 -2.30 -1.91
C GLU A 27 2.64 -3.00 -3.07
N CYS A 28 3.90 -2.62 -3.33
CA CYS A 28 4.74 -3.28 -4.34
C CYS A 28 4.86 -4.79 -4.06
N LEU A 29 5.29 -5.16 -2.85
CA LEU A 29 5.49 -6.56 -2.46
C LEU A 29 4.18 -7.38 -2.55
N LEU A 30 3.06 -6.80 -2.11
CA LEU A 30 1.75 -7.46 -2.18
C LEU A 30 1.29 -7.64 -3.63
N ARG A 31 1.43 -6.62 -4.49
CA ARG A 31 1.09 -6.72 -5.92
C ARG A 31 1.92 -7.81 -6.60
N GLU A 32 3.22 -7.89 -6.33
CA GLU A 32 4.09 -8.94 -6.86
C GLU A 32 3.69 -10.34 -6.35
N ALA A 33 3.41 -10.48 -5.05
CA ALA A 33 3.01 -11.75 -4.46
C ALA A 33 1.67 -12.25 -5.02
N LEU A 34 0.72 -11.33 -5.25
CA LEU A 34 -0.57 -11.64 -5.87
C LEU A 34 -0.41 -12.03 -7.35
N ALA A 35 0.42 -11.29 -8.09
CA ALA A 35 0.71 -11.62 -9.49
C ALA A 35 1.36 -13.01 -9.63
N LYS A 36 2.30 -13.37 -8.74
CA LYS A 36 2.89 -14.73 -8.68
C LYS A 36 1.87 -15.83 -8.40
N ARG A 37 0.73 -15.49 -7.77
CA ARG A 37 -0.40 -16.40 -7.52
C ARG A 37 -1.47 -16.35 -8.63
N GLY A 38 -1.25 -15.61 -9.70
CA GLY A 38 -2.20 -15.44 -10.80
C GLY A 38 -3.35 -14.47 -10.49
N VAL A 39 -3.30 -13.73 -9.37
CA VAL A 39 -4.32 -12.75 -9.01
C VAL A 39 -4.00 -11.43 -9.70
N LYS A 40 -4.88 -11.00 -10.62
CA LYS A 40 -4.76 -9.72 -11.32
C LYS A 40 -5.51 -8.63 -10.55
N LEU A 41 -4.80 -7.57 -10.18
CA LEU A 41 -5.41 -6.36 -9.63
C LEU A 41 -5.67 -5.36 -10.75
N ALA A 42 -6.77 -4.62 -10.64
CA ALA A 42 -7.02 -3.47 -11.49
C ALA A 42 -5.94 -2.39 -11.26
N ALA A 43 -5.76 -1.52 -12.25
CA ALA A 43 -4.89 -0.36 -12.11
C ALA A 43 -5.37 0.51 -10.93
N PRO A 44 -4.46 1.06 -10.12
CA PRO A 44 -4.84 1.94 -9.02
C PRO A 44 -5.57 3.17 -9.56
N ASN A 45 -6.68 3.54 -8.91
CA ASN A 45 -7.37 4.78 -9.23
C ASN A 45 -6.53 5.93 -8.64
N PRO A 46 -6.02 6.88 -9.44
CA PRO A 46 -5.17 7.94 -8.93
C PRO A 46 -5.92 8.74 -7.86
N PRO A 47 -5.28 9.07 -6.72
CA PRO A 47 -5.93 9.86 -5.70
C PRO A 47 -6.37 11.20 -6.30
N ARG A 48 -7.61 11.61 -5.99
CA ARG A 48 -8.14 12.90 -6.44
C ARG A 48 -7.21 13.99 -5.92
N ARG A 49 -6.75 14.86 -6.83
CA ARG A 49 -5.90 16.00 -6.45
C ARG A 49 -6.71 16.96 -5.58
N GLY A 50 -6.10 17.42 -4.49
CA GLY A 50 -6.70 18.37 -3.55
C GLY A 50 -6.96 17.77 -2.17
N ARG A 51 -7.23 18.64 -1.19
CA ARG A 51 -7.67 18.22 0.14
C ARG A 51 -9.07 17.59 0.00
N PRO A 52 -9.36 16.43 0.62
CA PRO A 52 -10.71 15.89 0.65
C PRO A 52 -11.69 16.94 1.18
N PRO A 53 -12.87 17.11 0.53
CA PRO A 53 -13.86 18.06 0.99
C PRO A 53 -14.25 17.73 2.43
N LYS A 54 -14.37 18.76 3.27
CA LYS A 54 -14.78 18.60 4.67
C LYS A 54 -16.28 18.25 4.69
N GLY A 55 -16.62 16.97 4.57
CA GLY A 55 -18.01 16.51 4.56
C GLY A 55 -18.30 15.05 4.20
N GLU A 56 -17.37 14.31 3.58
CA GLU A 56 -17.63 12.91 3.18
C GLU A 56 -16.96 11.91 4.15
N ASP A 57 -17.27 12.04 5.44
CA ASP A 57 -17.11 10.96 6.42
C ASP A 57 -18.50 10.38 6.70
N ARG A 58 -19.08 9.65 5.74
CA ARG A 58 -20.12 8.61 5.93
C ARG A 58 -20.59 8.04 4.59
N GLU A 59 -20.58 6.72 4.55
CA GLU A 59 -21.17 5.83 3.52
C GLU A 59 -20.49 5.98 2.15
N ASP A 60 -19.75 4.98 1.67
CA ASP A 60 -20.38 3.85 0.99
C ASP A 60 -19.70 2.50 1.26
N ALA A 61 -20.56 1.49 1.27
CA ALA A 61 -20.33 0.06 1.47
C ALA A 61 -19.62 -0.62 0.29
#